data_AF-A0A4Q3D434-F1
#
_entry.id   AF-A0A4Q3D434-F1
#
_cell.length_a   1.000
_cell.length_b   1.000
_cell.length_c   1.000
_cell.angle_alpha   90.00
_cell.angle_beta   90.00
_cell.angle_gamma   90.00
#
_symmetry.space_group_name_H-M   'P 1'
#
loop_
_entity.id
_entity.type
_entity.pdbx_description
1 polymer ?
#
loop_
_entity_poly.entity_id
_entity_poly.type
_entity_poly.pdbx_seq_one_letter_code
_entity_poly.pdbx_strand_id
1 'polypeptide(L)'
;MSKAASHAFYSLHRQGMIRAGVCTPIGTAGDPATNAEATIALARQGDAEGADLLVFPELNVTSYAIDDLHLQDAILDATEAGIAAIVAASADLKPVLLVGAALRRNGRVYNTAIAIARGRILGVVPKTYLPNYREYYEKRWFASGAGLTGLEIEVAGQTAPFGADLIFAASDLPDFTFHAEICEDYWAPLPPSTHGALAGALVLCNLSASNIVIGKSRERQLL
;
A
#
# COMPACT_ATOMS: atom_id res chain seq x y z
N MET A 1 -3.95 18.36 -28.26
CA MET A 1 -4.28 16.93 -28.40
C MET A 1 -5.01 16.73 -29.72
N SER A 2 -4.53 15.87 -30.62
CA SER A 2 -5.19 15.66 -31.91
C SER A 2 -6.51 14.90 -31.71
N LYS A 3 -7.48 15.10 -32.62
CA LYS A 3 -8.80 14.45 -32.62
C LYS A 3 -8.75 12.91 -32.59
N ALA A 4 -7.59 12.32 -32.89
CA ALA A 4 -7.35 10.88 -32.80
C ALA A 4 -7.20 10.41 -31.34
N ALA A 5 -6.60 11.21 -30.45
CA ALA A 5 -6.34 10.82 -29.06
C ALA A 5 -7.61 10.66 -28.19
N SER A 6 -8.76 11.16 -28.65
CA SER A 6 -10.05 11.05 -27.95
C SER A 6 -10.98 9.95 -28.50
N HIS A 7 -10.55 9.20 -29.52
CA HIS A 7 -11.39 8.14 -30.08
C HIS A 7 -11.34 6.89 -29.19
N ALA A 8 -12.49 6.26 -28.94
CA ALA A 8 -12.61 5.10 -28.04
C ALA A 8 -11.62 3.97 -28.38
N PHE A 9 -11.32 3.78 -29.66
CA PHE A 9 -10.32 2.81 -30.13
C PHE A 9 -8.93 2.98 -29.47
N TYR A 10 -8.47 4.22 -29.24
CA TYR A 10 -7.14 4.47 -28.64
C TYR A 10 -7.18 4.60 -27.11
N SER A 11 -8.36 4.48 -26.49
CA SER A 11 -8.49 4.53 -25.04
C SER A 11 -8.14 3.18 -24.43
N LEU A 12 -7.09 3.15 -23.60
CA LEU A 12 -6.60 1.96 -22.91
C LEU A 12 -7.73 1.28 -22.09
N HIS A 13 -8.49 2.06 -21.31
CA HIS A 13 -9.62 1.57 -20.52
C HIS A 13 -10.76 0.99 -21.37
N ARG A 14 -11.06 1.57 -22.54
CA ARG A 14 -12.08 1.01 -23.46
C ARG A 14 -11.67 -0.31 -24.08
N GLN A 15 -10.37 -0.62 -24.06
CA GLN A 15 -9.82 -1.91 -24.48
C GLN A 15 -9.65 -2.89 -23.30
N GLY A 16 -10.19 -2.59 -22.11
CA GLY A 16 -10.15 -3.48 -20.95
C GLY A 16 -8.77 -3.56 -20.27
N MET A 17 -7.91 -2.57 -20.50
CA MET A 17 -6.61 -2.48 -19.84
C MET A 17 -6.66 -1.49 -18.68
N ILE A 18 -5.77 -1.70 -17.71
CA ILE A 18 -5.44 -0.72 -16.66
C ILE A 18 -3.96 -0.34 -16.76
N ARG A 19 -3.60 0.83 -16.22
CA ARG A 19 -2.20 1.26 -16.07
C ARG A 19 -1.82 1.26 -14.60
N ALA A 20 -0.91 0.38 -14.21
CA ALA A 20 -0.35 0.36 -12.87
C ALA A 20 1.09 0.89 -12.85
N GLY A 21 1.48 1.54 -11.76
CA GLY A 21 2.84 1.98 -11.48
C GLY A 21 3.35 1.43 -10.15
N VAL A 22 4.64 1.08 -10.10
CA VAL A 22 5.34 0.71 -8.87
C VAL A 22 6.32 1.82 -8.53
N CYS A 23 6.16 2.41 -7.35
CA CYS A 23 6.85 3.61 -6.92
C CYS A 23 8.01 3.27 -5.98
N THR A 24 9.10 4.02 -6.05
CA THR A 24 10.18 3.97 -5.06
C THR A 24 10.60 5.40 -4.71
N PRO A 25 9.89 6.07 -3.78
CA PRO A 25 10.26 7.40 -3.35
C PRO A 25 11.63 7.39 -2.64
N ILE A 26 12.33 8.52 -2.72
CA ILE A 26 13.45 8.77 -1.81
C ILE A 26 12.83 8.99 -0.42
N GLY A 27 13.12 8.08 0.51
CA GLY A 27 12.65 8.16 1.90
C GLY A 27 13.71 8.70 2.84
N THR A 28 13.27 9.35 3.91
CA THR A 28 14.08 9.80 5.05
C THR A 28 13.65 9.03 6.29
N ALA A 29 14.60 8.37 6.94
CA ALA A 29 14.34 7.53 8.11
C ALA A 29 13.74 8.34 9.27
N GLY A 30 12.53 7.97 9.69
CA GLY A 30 11.86 8.57 10.84
C GLY A 30 11.31 9.98 10.59
N ASP A 31 11.15 10.38 9.32
CA ASP A 31 10.53 11.66 8.94
C ASP A 31 9.27 11.42 8.07
N PRO A 32 8.11 11.13 8.71
CA PRO A 32 6.89 10.86 7.96
C PRO A 32 6.37 12.02 7.12
N ALA A 33 6.70 13.27 7.48
CA ALA A 33 6.29 14.45 6.72
C ALA A 33 7.01 14.48 5.36
N THR A 34 8.34 14.39 5.36
CA THR A 34 9.14 14.33 4.13
C THR A 34 8.77 13.11 3.28
N ASN A 35 8.52 11.97 3.91
CA ASN A 35 8.10 10.75 3.20
C ASN A 35 6.72 10.89 2.54
N ALA A 36 5.77 11.57 3.20
CA ALA A 36 4.47 11.88 2.63
C ALA A 36 4.59 12.82 1.44
N GLU A 37 5.45 13.85 1.51
CA GLU A 37 5.71 14.75 0.39
C GLU A 37 6.28 14.01 -0.83
N ALA A 38 7.26 13.12 -0.62
CA ALA A 38 7.82 12.29 -1.68
C ALA A 38 6.77 11.35 -2.31
N THR A 39 5.87 10.81 -1.49
CA THR A 39 4.74 9.99 -1.93
C THR A 39 3.77 10.80 -2.79
N ILE A 40 3.40 12.01 -2.34
CA ILE A 40 2.50 12.91 -3.08
C ILE A 40 3.12 13.33 -4.41
N ALA A 41 4.43 13.60 -4.45
CA ALA A 41 5.14 13.95 -5.68
C ALA A 41 5.04 12.83 -6.74
N LEU A 42 5.30 11.59 -6.34
CA LEU A 42 5.16 10.43 -7.24
C LEU A 42 3.69 10.14 -7.60
N ALA A 43 2.76 10.37 -6.67
CA ALA A 43 1.33 10.23 -6.95
C ALA A 43 0.87 11.19 -8.05
N ARG A 44 1.33 12.45 -8.00
CA ARG A 44 1.07 13.45 -9.04
C ARG A 44 1.73 13.08 -10.38
N GLN A 45 2.95 12.55 -10.35
CA GLN A 45 3.61 12.06 -11.56
C GLN A 45 2.80 10.91 -12.19
N GLY A 46 2.42 9.91 -11.39
CA GLY A 46 1.64 8.78 -11.88
C GLY A 46 0.26 9.19 -12.42
N ASP A 47 -0.41 10.16 -11.79
CA ASP A 47 -1.65 10.74 -12.33
C ASP A 47 -1.43 11.42 -13.69
N ALA A 48 -0.37 12.21 -13.83
CA ALA A 48 -0.01 12.85 -15.11
C ALA A 48 0.35 11.81 -16.19
N GLU A 49 0.93 10.68 -15.80
CA GLU A 49 1.18 9.53 -16.65
C GLU A 49 -0.06 8.65 -16.86
N GLY A 50 -1.21 8.99 -16.29
CA GLY A 50 -2.49 8.30 -16.47
C GLY A 50 -2.56 6.92 -15.81
N ALA A 51 -1.90 6.73 -14.67
CA ALA A 51 -2.02 5.53 -13.86
C ALA A 51 -3.40 5.42 -13.17
N ASP A 52 -3.86 4.18 -13.01
CA ASP A 52 -5.06 3.80 -12.27
C ASP A 52 -4.73 3.27 -10.86
N LEU A 53 -3.52 2.74 -10.69
CA LEU A 53 -3.02 2.17 -9.44
C LEU A 53 -1.53 2.52 -9.26
N LEU A 54 -1.15 2.98 -8.07
CA LEU A 54 0.24 3.23 -7.69
C LEU A 54 0.56 2.48 -6.40
N VAL A 55 1.53 1.56 -6.46
CA VAL A 55 1.98 0.76 -5.32
C VAL A 55 3.28 1.32 -4.78
N PHE A 56 3.33 1.62 -3.49
CA PHE A 56 4.51 2.16 -2.82
C PHE A 56 5.21 1.08 -1.97
N PRO A 57 6.44 1.35 -1.49
CA PRO A 57 7.14 0.43 -0.61
C PRO A 57 6.42 0.20 0.73
N GLU A 58 6.75 -0.90 1.38
CA GLU A 58 6.31 -1.19 2.76
C GLU A 58 6.79 -0.09 3.71
N LEU A 59 5.89 0.34 4.59
CA LEU A 59 6.14 1.43 5.55
C LEU A 59 6.75 2.68 4.92
N ASN A 60 6.48 3.00 3.65
CA ASN A 60 7.12 4.15 3.00
C ASN A 60 6.82 5.48 3.67
N VAL A 61 5.65 5.62 4.33
CA VAL A 61 5.31 6.84 5.08
C VAL A 61 6.07 6.86 6.41
N THR A 62 5.97 5.80 7.21
CA THR A 62 6.62 5.74 8.54
C THR A 62 8.14 5.59 8.48
N SER A 63 8.67 5.02 7.39
CA SER A 63 9.99 4.38 7.25
C SER A 63 10.07 2.98 7.84
N TYR A 64 10.53 2.01 7.05
CA TYR A 64 10.71 0.63 7.52
C TYR A 64 11.81 0.50 8.58
N ALA A 65 13.01 1.00 8.27
CA ALA A 65 14.23 0.77 9.05
C ALA A 65 14.45 1.83 10.14
N ILE A 66 13.54 1.88 11.12
CA ILE A 66 13.62 2.77 12.28
C ILE A 66 13.49 2.05 13.64
N ASP A 67 13.39 0.71 13.61
CA ASP A 67 13.35 -0.17 14.77
C ASP A 67 12.38 0.30 15.88
N ASP A 68 12.87 0.48 17.11
CA ASP A 68 12.06 0.84 18.28
C ASP A 68 11.37 2.20 18.16
N LEU A 69 11.73 3.02 17.18
CA LEU A 69 11.02 4.26 16.89
C LEU A 69 9.57 4.01 16.45
N HIS A 70 9.25 2.83 15.93
CA HIS A 70 7.87 2.39 15.65
C HIS A 70 6.96 2.39 16.88
N LEU A 71 7.53 2.38 18.09
CA LEU A 71 6.80 2.39 19.36
C LEU A 71 6.70 3.78 19.98
N GLN A 72 7.23 4.82 19.34
CA GLN A 72 7.15 6.19 19.85
C GLN A 72 5.88 6.88 19.34
N ASP A 73 5.09 7.43 20.26
CA ASP A 73 3.86 8.16 19.91
C ASP A 73 4.12 9.29 18.91
N ALA A 74 5.23 10.01 19.05
CA ALA A 74 5.60 11.07 18.11
C ALA A 74 5.75 10.59 16.65
N ILE A 75 6.26 9.38 16.43
CA ILE A 75 6.39 8.79 15.08
C ILE A 75 5.02 8.36 14.55
N LEU A 76 4.19 7.79 15.41
CA LEU A 76 2.85 7.32 15.04
C LEU A 76 1.92 8.51 14.74
N ASP A 77 1.99 9.57 15.54
CA ASP A 77 1.25 10.82 15.33
C ASP A 77 1.71 11.53 14.04
N ALA A 78 3.02 11.62 13.81
CA ALA A 78 3.56 12.17 12.57
C ALA A 78 3.19 11.34 11.34
N THR A 79 3.18 10.00 11.47
CA THR A 79 2.71 9.08 10.42
C THR A 79 1.25 9.36 10.07
N GLU A 80 0.38 9.49 11.06
CA GLU A 80 -1.04 9.75 10.85
C GLU A 80 -1.29 11.12 10.19
N ALA A 81 -0.53 12.14 10.58
CA ALA A 81 -0.54 13.45 9.91
C ALA A 81 -0.06 13.36 8.45
N GLY A 82 0.98 12.57 8.16
CA GLY A 82 1.45 12.30 6.80
C GLY A 82 0.41 11.60 5.94
N ILE A 83 -0.30 10.61 6.50
CA ILE A 83 -1.44 9.95 5.84
C ILE A 83 -2.54 10.97 5.55
N ALA A 84 -2.89 11.84 6.51
CA ALA A 84 -3.89 12.88 6.28
C ALA A 84 -3.52 13.80 5.11
N ALA A 85 -2.24 14.17 4.96
CA ALA A 85 -1.75 14.94 3.84
C ALA A 85 -1.87 14.18 2.50
N ILE A 86 -1.54 12.89 2.47
CA ILE A 86 -1.69 12.04 1.28
C ILE A 86 -3.17 11.92 0.89
N VAL A 87 -4.05 11.68 1.87
CA VAL A 87 -5.49 11.61 1.66
C VAL A 87 -6.00 12.92 1.05
N ALA A 88 -5.66 14.07 1.64
CA ALA A 88 -6.04 15.37 1.10
C ALA A 88 -5.53 15.59 -0.33
N ALA A 89 -4.26 15.27 -0.60
CA ALA A 89 -3.68 15.40 -1.94
C ALA A 89 -4.34 14.47 -2.96
N SER A 90 -4.79 13.28 -2.54
CA SER A 90 -5.46 12.30 -3.41
C SER A 90 -6.84 12.73 -3.90
N ALA A 91 -7.44 13.78 -3.32
CA ALA A 91 -8.78 14.25 -3.71
C ALA A 91 -8.87 14.61 -5.20
N ASP A 92 -7.80 15.18 -5.74
CA ASP A 92 -7.71 15.61 -7.14
C ASP A 92 -6.96 14.62 -8.05
N LEU A 93 -6.57 13.46 -7.52
CA LEU A 93 -5.82 12.43 -8.26
C LEU A 93 -6.75 11.29 -8.70
N LYS A 94 -6.52 10.77 -9.89
CA LYS A 94 -7.22 9.58 -10.42
C LYS A 94 -6.74 8.25 -9.84
N PRO A 95 -5.43 7.96 -9.71
CA PRO A 95 -4.98 6.64 -9.29
C PRO A 95 -5.40 6.32 -7.86
N VAL A 96 -5.65 5.03 -7.61
CA VAL A 96 -5.63 4.47 -6.27
C VAL A 96 -4.18 4.40 -5.78
N LEU A 97 -3.92 4.88 -4.58
CA LEU A 97 -2.60 4.82 -3.94
C LEU A 97 -2.61 3.68 -2.92
N LEU A 98 -1.63 2.79 -3.01
CA LEU A 98 -1.33 1.80 -1.99
C LEU A 98 -0.06 2.21 -1.26
N VAL A 99 -0.23 2.81 -0.08
CA VAL A 99 0.88 3.35 0.74
C VAL A 99 1.08 2.52 2.00
N GLY A 100 2.32 2.38 2.44
CA GLY A 100 2.71 1.64 3.64
C GLY A 100 2.89 2.53 4.86
N ALA A 101 2.31 2.14 6.00
CA ALA A 101 2.46 2.87 7.26
C ALA A 101 2.27 1.97 8.50
N ALA A 102 2.83 2.41 9.63
CA ALA A 102 2.59 1.81 10.94
C ALA A 102 1.35 2.46 11.58
N LEU A 103 0.35 1.66 11.94
CA LEU A 103 -0.92 2.17 12.48
C LEU A 103 -1.28 1.53 13.81
N ARG A 104 -1.83 2.35 14.72
CA ARG A 104 -2.33 1.92 16.03
C ARG A 104 -3.75 1.37 15.91
N ARG A 105 -4.02 0.22 16.52
CA ARG A 105 -5.38 -0.30 16.72
C ARG A 105 -5.42 -1.17 17.98
N ASN A 106 -6.40 -0.92 18.86
CA ASN A 106 -6.63 -1.70 20.08
C ASN A 106 -5.34 -1.92 20.93
N GLY A 107 -4.54 -0.87 21.09
CA GLY A 107 -3.31 -0.91 21.90
C GLY A 107 -2.13 -1.66 21.25
N ARG A 108 -2.20 -1.97 19.95
CA ARG A 108 -1.12 -2.59 19.18
C ARG A 108 -0.79 -1.74 17.96
N VAL A 109 0.43 -1.90 17.45
CA VAL A 109 0.86 -1.29 16.18
C VAL A 109 0.87 -2.36 15.09
N TYR A 110 0.39 -2.04 13.91
CA TYR A 110 0.36 -2.92 12.75
C TYR A 110 1.18 -2.32 11.62
N ASN A 111 1.91 -3.17 10.90
CA ASN A 111 2.47 -2.84 9.60
C ASN A 111 1.35 -2.96 8.57
N THR A 112 1.01 -1.88 7.87
CA THR A 112 -0.20 -1.82 7.05
C THR A 112 0.05 -1.28 5.65
N ALA A 113 -0.76 -1.73 4.71
CA ALA A 113 -0.97 -1.14 3.40
C ALA A 113 -2.33 -0.43 3.41
N ILE A 114 -2.34 0.84 3.03
CA ILE A 114 -3.53 1.70 3.06
C ILE A 114 -3.91 2.00 1.62
N ALA A 115 -5.12 1.60 1.22
CA ALA A 115 -5.69 1.94 -0.07
C ALA A 115 -6.38 3.30 0.04
N ILE A 116 -5.89 4.29 -0.71
CA ILE A 116 -6.37 5.68 -0.69
C ILE A 116 -6.79 6.07 -2.10
N ALA A 117 -7.98 6.63 -2.26
CA ALA A 117 -8.42 7.20 -3.53
C ALA A 117 -9.39 8.35 -3.31
N ARG A 118 -9.22 9.43 -4.08
CA ARG A 118 -10.17 10.55 -4.16
C ARG A 118 -10.57 11.09 -2.80
N GLY A 119 -9.59 11.32 -1.93
CA GLY A 119 -9.81 11.89 -0.59
C GLY A 119 -10.32 10.90 0.46
N ARG A 120 -10.37 9.60 0.15
CA ARG A 120 -10.89 8.59 1.07
C ARG A 120 -9.91 7.44 1.30
N ILE A 121 -9.89 6.95 2.53
CA ILE A 121 -9.28 5.66 2.86
C ILE A 121 -10.31 4.57 2.52
N LEU A 122 -9.99 3.74 1.53
CA LEU A 122 -10.86 2.65 1.07
C LEU A 122 -10.78 1.43 1.99
N GLY A 123 -9.62 1.23 2.63
CA GLY A 123 -9.36 0.12 3.53
C GLY A 123 -7.89 0.06 3.94
N VAL A 124 -7.64 -0.68 5.02
CA VAL A 124 -6.33 -0.85 5.64
C VAL A 124 -6.04 -2.34 5.80
N VAL A 125 -4.98 -2.81 5.15
CA VAL A 125 -4.59 -4.21 5.12
C VAL A 125 -3.37 -4.41 6.04
N PRO A 126 -3.50 -5.10 7.19
CA PRO A 126 -2.36 -5.44 8.04
C PRO A 126 -1.55 -6.61 7.48
N LYS A 127 -0.22 -6.54 7.60
CA LYS A 127 0.72 -7.62 7.28
C LYS A 127 0.37 -8.88 8.08
N THR A 128 0.37 -10.04 7.43
CA THR A 128 -0.01 -11.31 8.07
C THR A 128 1.22 -12.00 8.66
N TYR A 129 2.28 -12.15 7.89
CA TYR A 129 3.49 -12.85 8.26
C TYR A 129 4.59 -11.86 8.62
N LEU A 130 4.92 -11.80 9.91
CA LEU A 130 5.99 -10.93 10.42
C LEU A 130 7.30 -11.72 10.51
N PRO A 131 8.32 -11.44 9.68
CA PRO A 131 9.61 -12.09 9.79
C PRO A 131 10.30 -11.69 11.11
N ASN A 132 10.86 -12.67 11.80
CA ASN A 132 11.58 -12.46 13.06
C ASN A 132 12.80 -13.39 13.13
N TYR A 133 13.59 -13.36 12.06
CA TYR A 133 14.77 -14.17 11.85
C TYR A 133 15.80 -13.35 11.06
N ARG A 134 17.08 -13.70 11.23
CA ARG A 134 18.22 -13.03 10.58
C ARG A 134 18.19 -11.51 10.82
N GLU A 135 18.11 -10.69 9.77
CA GLU A 135 18.10 -9.23 9.83
C GLU A 135 16.74 -8.62 10.27
N TYR A 136 15.69 -9.45 10.41
CA TYR A 136 14.33 -9.00 10.66
C TYR A 136 13.89 -9.23 12.11
N TYR A 137 13.27 -8.21 12.71
CA TYR A 137 12.80 -8.21 14.11
C TYR A 137 11.34 -7.75 14.26
N GLU A 138 10.52 -7.89 13.21
CA GLU A 138 9.23 -7.20 13.11
C GLU A 138 8.23 -7.56 14.24
N LYS A 139 8.30 -8.79 14.78
CA LYS A 139 7.42 -9.20 15.88
C LYS A 139 7.67 -8.44 17.18
N ARG A 140 8.77 -7.70 17.30
CA ARG A 140 9.04 -6.81 18.43
C ARG A 140 8.11 -5.60 18.45
N TRP A 141 7.76 -5.06 17.28
CA TRP A 141 7.03 -3.79 17.17
C TRP A 141 5.61 -3.99 16.66
N PHE A 142 5.41 -4.95 15.75
CA PHE A 142 4.16 -5.12 15.03
C PHE A 142 3.35 -6.34 15.47
N ALA A 143 2.05 -6.18 15.35
CA ALA A 143 1.06 -7.23 15.47
C ALA A 143 0.76 -7.85 14.10
N SER A 144 0.58 -9.17 14.07
CA SER A 144 0.12 -9.89 12.87
C SER A 144 -1.36 -9.61 12.61
N GLY A 145 -1.70 -9.42 11.34
CA GLY A 145 -3.06 -9.32 10.82
C GLY A 145 -3.77 -10.67 10.62
N ALA A 146 -3.10 -11.79 10.89
CA ALA A 146 -3.66 -13.13 10.65
C ALA A 146 -4.98 -13.35 11.39
N GLY A 147 -6.01 -13.77 10.66
CA GLY A 147 -7.33 -14.10 11.21
C GLY A 147 -8.19 -12.89 11.60
N LEU A 148 -7.77 -11.67 11.27
CA LEU A 148 -8.57 -10.46 11.49
C LEU A 148 -9.47 -10.21 10.28
N THR A 149 -10.78 -10.30 10.48
CA THR A 149 -11.80 -10.10 9.44
C THR A 149 -12.99 -9.30 9.97
N GLY A 150 -13.65 -8.53 9.09
CA GLY A 150 -14.85 -7.77 9.43
C GLY A 150 -14.63 -6.68 10.49
N LEU A 151 -13.43 -6.10 10.54
CA LEU A 151 -13.06 -5.05 11.49
C LEU A 151 -12.95 -3.69 10.80
N GLU A 152 -12.88 -2.64 11.61
CA GLU A 152 -12.62 -1.27 11.19
C GLU A 152 -11.45 -0.67 11.96
N ILE A 153 -10.89 0.42 11.44
CA ILE A 153 -9.85 1.23 12.05
C ILE A 153 -10.13 2.72 11.78
N GLU A 154 -9.81 3.57 12.76
CA GLU A 154 -9.77 5.03 12.61
C GLU A 154 -8.38 5.47 12.20
N VAL A 155 -8.26 6.21 11.11
CA VAL A 155 -6.99 6.75 10.61
C VAL A 155 -7.24 8.12 10.00
N ALA A 156 -6.48 9.14 10.42
CA ALA A 156 -6.56 10.48 9.85
C ALA A 156 -7.99 11.06 9.86
N GLY A 157 -8.76 10.74 10.91
CA GLY A 157 -10.15 11.16 11.06
C GLY A 157 -11.17 10.45 10.16
N GLN A 158 -10.80 9.33 9.53
CA GLN A 158 -11.70 8.49 8.75
C GLN A 158 -11.76 7.06 9.32
N THR A 159 -12.97 6.52 9.41
CA THR A 159 -13.21 5.09 9.63
C THR A 159 -13.08 4.33 8.32
N ALA A 160 -12.31 3.25 8.30
CA ALA A 160 -12.17 2.38 7.13
C ALA A 160 -12.14 0.89 7.50
N PRO A 161 -12.53 -0.02 6.57
CA PRO A 161 -12.37 -1.46 6.74
C PRO A 161 -10.91 -1.84 7.07
N PHE A 162 -10.74 -2.79 7.97
CA PHE A 162 -9.45 -3.29 8.43
C PHE A 162 -9.42 -4.82 8.38
N GLY A 163 -8.55 -5.39 7.55
CA GLY A 163 -8.48 -6.84 7.38
C GLY A 163 -7.49 -7.28 6.31
N ALA A 164 -6.97 -8.50 6.46
CA ALA A 164 -6.11 -9.13 5.45
C ALA A 164 -6.92 -9.82 4.34
N ASP A 165 -8.25 -9.74 4.41
CA ASP A 165 -9.22 -10.36 3.49
C ASP A 165 -9.86 -9.35 2.52
N LEU A 166 -9.41 -8.09 2.52
CA LEU A 166 -10.03 -7.03 1.73
C LEU A 166 -9.77 -7.22 0.22
N ILE A 167 -10.83 -6.99 -0.56
CA ILE A 167 -10.81 -6.88 -2.02
C ILE A 167 -11.30 -5.49 -2.39
N PHE A 168 -10.54 -4.80 -3.24
CA PHE A 168 -10.88 -3.48 -3.74
C PHE A 168 -11.32 -3.60 -5.18
N ALA A 169 -12.50 -3.09 -5.53
CA ALA A 169 -13.08 -3.19 -6.86
C ALA A 169 -13.50 -1.80 -7.36
N ALA A 170 -13.05 -1.41 -8.54
CA ALA A 170 -13.50 -0.19 -9.18
C ALA A 170 -14.94 -0.36 -9.72
N SER A 171 -15.82 0.59 -9.40
CA SER A 171 -17.20 0.58 -9.91
C SER A 171 -17.31 1.03 -11.38
N ASP A 172 -16.29 1.73 -11.87
CA ASP A 172 -16.25 2.41 -13.19
C ASP A 172 -15.24 1.80 -14.17
N LEU A 173 -14.38 0.88 -13.69
CA LEU A 173 -13.46 0.09 -14.50
C LEU A 173 -13.71 -1.40 -14.24
N PRO A 174 -14.47 -2.08 -15.12
CA PRO A 174 -14.65 -3.53 -15.04
C PRO A 174 -13.30 -4.24 -14.95
N ASP A 175 -13.25 -5.32 -14.19
CA ASP A 175 -12.05 -6.16 -14.01
C ASP A 175 -10.86 -5.44 -13.32
N PHE A 176 -11.01 -4.18 -12.90
CA PHE A 176 -10.07 -3.56 -11.98
C PHE A 176 -10.43 -3.93 -10.54
N THR A 177 -10.07 -5.17 -10.18
CA THR A 177 -10.16 -5.71 -8.83
C THR A 177 -8.76 -6.05 -8.32
N PHE A 178 -8.43 -5.61 -7.11
CA PHE A 178 -7.11 -5.85 -6.56
C PHE A 178 -7.14 -6.26 -5.09
N HIS A 179 -6.09 -6.98 -4.71
CA HIS A 179 -5.78 -7.37 -3.35
C HIS A 179 -4.37 -6.91 -3.01
N ALA A 180 -4.13 -6.54 -1.75
CA ALA A 180 -2.84 -6.08 -1.27
C ALA A 180 -2.32 -7.01 -0.17
N GLU A 181 -1.01 -7.26 -0.20
CA GLU A 181 -0.28 -7.96 0.84
C GLU A 181 1.10 -7.29 1.02
N ILE A 182 1.87 -7.71 2.03
CA ILE A 182 3.08 -6.98 2.43
C ILE A 182 4.28 -7.91 2.56
N CYS A 183 5.29 -7.69 1.72
CA CYS A 183 6.62 -8.29 1.74
C CYS A 183 6.57 -9.81 1.99
N GLU A 184 6.95 -10.24 3.21
CA GLU A 184 7.02 -11.62 3.68
C GLU A 184 5.73 -12.41 3.45
N ASP A 185 4.58 -11.73 3.38
CA ASP A 185 3.30 -12.36 3.05
C ASP A 185 3.37 -13.22 1.79
N TYR A 186 4.07 -12.75 0.75
CA TYR A 186 4.21 -13.48 -0.50
C TYR A 186 5.13 -14.71 -0.41
N TRP A 187 6.05 -14.70 0.55
CA TRP A 187 7.04 -15.76 0.75
C TRP A 187 6.50 -16.87 1.67
N ALA A 188 5.37 -16.61 2.34
CA ALA A 188 4.75 -17.55 3.24
C ALA A 188 4.28 -18.80 2.47
N PRO A 189 4.20 -19.97 3.13
CA PRO A 189 3.71 -21.19 2.49
C PRO A 189 2.30 -21.09 1.91
N LEU A 190 1.49 -20.15 2.41
CA LEU A 190 0.16 -19.84 1.91
C LEU A 190 -0.03 -18.32 1.86
N PRO A 191 0.41 -17.67 0.77
CA PRO A 191 0.31 -16.22 0.63
C PRO A 191 -1.14 -15.72 0.70
N PRO A 192 -1.42 -14.59 1.38
CA PRO A 192 -2.74 -13.95 1.36
C PRO A 192 -3.29 -13.74 -0.05
N SER A 193 -2.42 -13.37 -1.00
CA SER A 193 -2.73 -13.23 -2.42
C SER A 193 -3.33 -14.48 -3.08
N THR A 194 -3.06 -15.68 -2.58
CA THR A 194 -3.73 -16.91 -3.05
C THR A 194 -5.23 -16.84 -2.78
N HIS A 195 -5.63 -16.45 -1.56
CA HIS A 195 -7.04 -16.28 -1.22
C HIS A 195 -7.64 -15.06 -1.91
N GLY A 196 -6.87 -13.97 -2.03
CA GLY A 196 -7.30 -12.78 -2.78
C GLY A 196 -7.66 -13.10 -4.23
N ALA A 197 -6.82 -13.88 -4.92
CA ALA A 197 -7.08 -14.33 -6.28
C ALA A 197 -8.32 -15.23 -6.36
N LEU A 198 -8.45 -16.21 -5.45
CA LEU A 198 -9.63 -17.08 -5.39
C LEU A 198 -10.92 -16.31 -5.07
N ALA A 199 -10.83 -15.20 -4.34
CA ALA A 199 -11.93 -14.30 -4.04
C ALA A 199 -12.25 -13.29 -5.17
N GLY A 200 -11.49 -13.30 -6.27
CA GLY A 200 -11.76 -12.51 -7.48
C GLY A 200 -10.86 -11.29 -7.68
N ALA A 201 -9.75 -11.14 -6.94
CA ALA A 201 -8.73 -10.16 -7.30
C ALA A 201 -8.02 -10.56 -8.60
N LEU A 202 -7.96 -9.63 -9.56
CA LEU A 202 -7.24 -9.81 -10.81
C LEU A 202 -5.84 -9.18 -10.77
N VAL A 203 -5.61 -8.25 -9.83
CA VAL A 203 -4.33 -7.61 -9.58
C VAL A 203 -3.88 -7.90 -8.14
N LEU A 204 -2.68 -8.43 -7.98
CA LEU A 204 -2.08 -8.74 -6.68
C LEU A 204 -0.95 -7.74 -6.41
N CYS A 205 -1.06 -7.01 -5.31
CA CYS A 205 -0.13 -5.93 -4.97
C CYS A 205 0.71 -6.33 -3.77
N ASN A 206 2.04 -6.18 -3.87
CA ASN A 206 2.95 -6.43 -2.77
C ASN A 206 3.72 -5.15 -2.43
N LEU A 207 3.56 -4.65 -1.20
CA LEU A 207 4.39 -3.58 -0.68
C LEU A 207 5.60 -4.21 0.02
N SER A 208 6.82 -3.83 -0.37
CA SER A 208 8.04 -4.48 0.13
C SER A 208 9.09 -3.48 0.63
N ALA A 209 9.71 -3.76 1.77
CA ALA A 209 10.92 -3.09 2.27
C ALA A 209 12.05 -4.12 2.43
N SER A 210 12.24 -4.88 1.37
CA SER A 210 13.17 -6.00 1.35
C SER A 210 14.60 -5.46 1.18
N ASN A 211 15.43 -5.53 2.23
CA ASN A 211 16.85 -5.22 2.17
C ASN A 211 17.54 -5.99 1.04
N ILE A 212 18.48 -5.34 0.37
CA ILE A 212 19.23 -5.98 -0.72
C ILE A 212 20.37 -6.83 -0.16
N VAL A 213 20.48 -8.06 -0.65
CA VAL A 213 21.65 -8.94 -0.47
C VAL A 213 21.96 -9.64 -1.80
N ILE A 214 23.15 -10.24 -1.90
CA ILE A 214 23.56 -10.98 -3.10
C ILE A 214 22.54 -12.09 -3.38
N GLY A 215 21.97 -12.13 -4.60
CA GLY A 215 21.05 -13.17 -5.04
C GLY A 215 19.57 -12.89 -4.79
N LYS A 216 19.20 -12.09 -3.79
CA LYS A 216 17.80 -11.87 -3.39
C LYS A 216 16.92 -11.22 -4.47
N SER A 217 17.50 -10.44 -5.37
CA SER A 217 16.76 -9.93 -6.53
C SER A 217 16.33 -11.03 -7.49
N ARG A 218 17.09 -12.13 -7.62
CA ARG A 218 16.69 -13.29 -8.44
C ARG A 218 15.58 -14.07 -7.75
N GLU A 219 15.67 -14.24 -6.44
CA GLU A 219 14.62 -14.88 -5.64
C GLU A 219 13.28 -14.13 -5.76
N ARG A 220 13.31 -12.78 -5.70
CA ARG A 220 12.13 -11.91 -5.89
C ARG A 220 11.48 -12.01 -7.27
N GLN A 221 12.21 -12.46 -8.28
CA GLN A 221 11.70 -12.59 -9.66
C GLN A 221 11.20 -14.00 -9.97
N LEU A 222 11.65 -14.99 -9.20
CA LEU A 222 11.27 -16.39 -9.38
C LEU A 222 9.92 -16.71 -8.75
N LEU A 223 9.58 -15.98 -7.70
CA LEU A 223 8.28 -15.97 -7.07
C LEU A 223 7.48 -14.86 -7.74
#